data_AF-A0A7W7QKQ2-F1
#
_entry.id   AF-A0A7W7QKQ2-F1
#
_cell.length_a   1.000
_cell.length_b   1.000
_cell.length_c   1.000
_cell.angle_alpha   90.00
_cell.angle_beta   90.00
_cell.angle_gamma   90.00
#
_symmetry.space_group_name_H-M   'P 1'
#
loop_
_entity.id
_entity.type
_entity.pdbx_description
1 polymer ?
#
loop_
_entity_poly.entity_id
_entity_poly.type
_entity_poly.pdbx_seq_one_letter_code
_entity_poly.pdbx_strand_id
1 'polypeptide(L)'
;MTVWQRIESWFHAASEHVTVGFVPEESATALAPYEGYIRLFVAEGFLADRRSWAADQYPALHGGVSLSFLGGQPLAFTTMAGQSAWLAPGVTLSEPITPLLPYGGGTVSVQAGLYRVSEKGPLGTAVQIAGGLAGLVAPPLAAAATIATKLSEGIDRILGDLGEQPVLGVHWTMVAPVPGTPGSGVRTVRAGHLVVINSPEPPGALSIEDGRLRVDGRPPTGADFLVLRIECRAERDDWRFPELAQLIDRAGEEYLRRGETQTFRDLRSDAVVRAWCSPDLTPLDRKRVAVLVAGEIDEVRRLGVVSDEDQALDEDRTLEEAVALRLPSRDAPELDGLRLADLLA
;
A
#
# COMPACT_ATOMS: atom_id res chain seq x y z
N MET A 1 1.72 -24.17 16.39
CA MET A 1 1.97 -22.74 16.69
C MET A 1 2.26 -22.06 15.37
N THR A 2 1.49 -21.03 15.00
CA THR A 2 1.72 -20.26 13.76
C THR A 2 3.00 -19.44 13.85
N VAL A 3 3.54 -18.96 12.72
CA VAL A 3 4.68 -18.02 12.75
C VAL A 3 4.28 -16.74 13.46
N TRP A 4 3.02 -16.34 13.31
CA TRP A 4 2.47 -15.20 14.03
C TRP A 4 2.60 -15.33 15.54
N GLN A 5 2.09 -16.42 16.10
CA GLN A 5 2.19 -16.72 17.53
C GLN A 5 3.65 -16.86 17.97
N ARG A 6 4.53 -17.39 17.10
CA ARG A 6 5.95 -17.54 17.39
C ARG A 6 6.65 -16.19 17.53
N ILE A 7 6.47 -15.28 16.57
CA ILE A 7 7.09 -13.95 16.57
C ILE A 7 6.54 -13.13 17.74
N GLU A 8 5.23 -13.18 17.99
CA GLU A 8 4.61 -12.52 19.12
C GLU A 8 5.18 -13.04 20.45
N SER A 9 5.24 -14.36 20.62
CA SER A 9 5.82 -14.99 21.83
C SER A 9 7.29 -14.63 22.02
N TRP A 10 8.07 -14.66 20.93
CA TRP A 10 9.48 -14.26 20.94
C TRP A 10 9.62 -12.79 21.36
N PHE A 11 8.81 -11.90 20.78
CA PHE A 11 8.89 -10.46 21.04
C PHE A 11 8.58 -10.12 22.49
N HIS A 12 7.59 -10.80 23.08
CA HIS A 12 7.29 -10.66 24.50
C HIS A 12 8.43 -11.20 25.38
N ALA A 13 8.98 -12.37 25.05
CA ALA A 13 10.07 -12.98 25.82
C ALA A 13 11.40 -12.22 25.72
N ALA A 14 11.70 -11.62 24.57
CA ALA A 14 12.94 -10.91 24.29
C ALA A 14 12.87 -9.40 24.60
N SER A 15 11.76 -8.92 25.16
CA SER A 15 11.48 -7.49 25.35
C SER A 15 12.52 -6.74 26.21
N GLU A 16 13.25 -7.44 27.09
CA GLU A 16 14.34 -6.87 27.89
C GLU A 16 15.69 -6.78 27.16
N HIS A 17 15.80 -7.42 25.99
CA HIS A 17 17.04 -7.52 25.22
C HIS A 17 17.03 -6.72 23.91
N VAL A 18 15.89 -6.12 23.58
CA VAL A 18 15.72 -5.35 22.34
C VAL A 18 15.28 -3.93 22.60
N THR A 19 15.77 -3.01 21.76
CA THR A 19 15.27 -1.65 21.70
C THR A 19 14.32 -1.53 20.51
N VAL A 20 13.13 -0.98 20.75
CA VAL A 20 12.12 -0.71 19.73
C VAL A 20 11.89 0.80 19.63
N GLY A 21 12.05 1.36 18.45
CA GLY A 21 11.85 2.78 18.17
C GLY A 21 10.96 3.01 16.96
N PHE A 22 10.18 4.09 16.97
CA PHE A 22 9.43 4.54 15.79
C PHE A 22 9.98 5.90 15.34
N VAL A 23 10.46 5.96 14.10
CA VAL A 23 10.97 7.16 13.46
C VAL A 23 9.91 7.68 12.49
N PRO A 24 9.10 8.69 12.84
CA PRO A 24 8.11 9.26 11.93
C PRO A 24 8.81 9.96 10.75
N GLU A 25 8.15 9.99 9.58
CA GLU A 25 8.57 10.92 8.52
C GLU A 25 8.24 12.37 8.95
N GLU A 26 9.06 13.33 8.53
CA GLU A 26 9.05 14.72 9.03
C GLU A 26 7.68 15.42 8.88
N SER A 27 6.89 15.03 7.88
CA SER A 27 5.54 15.55 7.60
C SER A 27 4.43 14.51 7.76
N ALA A 28 4.69 13.38 8.43
CA ALA A 28 3.71 12.30 8.56
C ALA A 28 2.54 12.70 9.44
N THR A 29 1.34 12.77 8.85
CA THR A 29 0.08 12.84 9.58
C THR A 29 -0.47 11.44 9.84
N ALA A 30 -1.31 11.33 10.88
CA ALA A 30 -2.03 10.09 11.11
C ALA A 30 -3.05 9.85 10.00
N LEU A 31 -3.06 8.64 9.44
CA LEU A 31 -3.97 8.24 8.38
C LEU A 31 -5.36 7.98 8.99
N ALA A 32 -6.34 8.80 8.61
CA ALA A 32 -7.72 8.59 9.00
C ALA A 32 -8.38 7.49 8.14
N PRO A 33 -9.41 6.80 8.66
CA PRO A 33 -10.17 5.84 7.90
C PRO A 33 -10.72 6.45 6.60
N TYR A 34 -10.62 5.72 5.50
CA TYR A 34 -11.15 6.06 4.18
C TYR A 34 -10.46 7.24 3.47
N GLU A 35 -9.40 7.81 4.04
CA GLU A 35 -8.72 8.99 3.48
C GLU A 35 -7.45 8.66 2.70
N GLY A 36 -7.01 7.39 2.70
CA GLY A 36 -5.84 7.01 1.93
C GLY A 36 -5.50 5.54 2.03
N TYR A 37 -4.24 5.27 1.75
CA TYR A 37 -3.71 3.94 1.52
C TYR A 37 -2.53 3.67 2.42
N ILE A 38 -2.34 2.39 2.74
CA ILE A 38 -1.19 1.89 3.46
C ILE A 38 -0.43 0.88 2.60
N ARG A 39 0.89 0.96 2.63
CA ARG A 39 1.78 -0.08 2.13
C ARG A 39 2.89 -0.33 3.14
N LEU A 40 3.18 -1.61 3.40
CA LEU A 40 4.20 -2.01 4.35
C LEU A 40 5.36 -2.65 3.62
N PHE A 41 6.57 -2.36 4.09
CA PHE A 41 7.81 -2.92 3.55
C PHE A 41 8.66 -3.47 4.66
N VAL A 42 9.41 -4.52 4.34
CA VAL A 42 10.65 -4.79 5.07
C VAL A 42 11.73 -3.92 4.44
N ALA A 43 12.13 -2.87 5.13
CA ALA A 43 13.01 -1.84 4.61
C ALA A 43 14.49 -2.25 4.69
N GLU A 44 14.91 -2.78 5.84
CA GLU A 44 16.29 -3.19 6.08
C GLU A 44 16.34 -4.34 7.10
N GLY A 45 17.22 -5.30 6.90
CA GLY A 45 17.53 -6.33 7.88
C GLY A 45 19.01 -6.65 7.88
N PHE A 46 19.62 -6.73 9.06
CA PHE A 46 21.06 -6.87 9.21
C PHE A 46 21.41 -7.87 10.31
N LEU A 47 22.32 -8.78 9.97
CA LEU A 47 22.98 -9.67 10.93
C LEU A 47 24.41 -9.18 11.20
N ALA A 48 24.75 -8.99 12.47
CA ALA A 48 26.09 -8.60 12.90
C ALA A 48 27.09 -9.76 12.68
N ASP A 49 26.74 -10.94 13.18
CA ASP A 49 27.54 -12.15 12.97
C ASP A 49 27.07 -12.87 11.71
N ARG A 50 27.96 -13.08 10.73
CA ARG A 50 27.62 -13.64 9.41
C ARG A 50 28.33 -14.94 9.08
N ARG A 51 29.28 -15.33 9.93
CA ARG A 51 30.08 -16.55 9.79
C ARG A 51 30.14 -17.23 11.15
N SER A 52 29.59 -18.43 11.23
CA SER A 52 30.01 -19.40 12.22
C SER A 52 30.89 -20.44 11.53
N TRP A 53 31.80 -21.04 12.30
CA TRP A 53 32.82 -22.00 11.84
C TRP A 53 32.22 -23.03 10.85
N ALA A 54 32.49 -22.84 9.55
CA ALA A 54 32.11 -23.67 8.40
C ALA A 54 30.81 -23.39 7.61
N ALA A 55 30.05 -22.31 7.86
CA ALA A 55 28.92 -21.95 7.00
C ALA A 55 28.73 -20.44 6.83
N ASP A 56 28.58 -19.98 5.58
CA ASP A 56 28.09 -18.64 5.29
C ASP A 56 26.60 -18.56 5.65
N GLN A 57 26.26 -17.56 6.46
CA GLN A 57 24.90 -17.30 6.90
C GLN A 57 24.43 -15.96 6.34
N TYR A 58 23.15 -15.89 5.97
CA TYR A 58 22.54 -14.67 5.47
C TYR A 58 21.24 -14.33 6.18
N PRO A 59 20.86 -13.03 6.20
CA PRO A 59 19.57 -12.60 6.69
C PRO A 59 18.48 -13.07 5.73
N ALA A 60 17.50 -13.80 6.25
CA ALA A 60 16.19 -13.88 5.63
C ALA A 60 15.19 -13.07 6.44
N LEU A 61 14.35 -12.35 5.72
CA LEU A 61 13.37 -11.48 6.30
C LEU A 61 11.98 -12.04 6.06
N HIS A 62 11.21 -12.06 7.13
CA HIS A 62 9.80 -12.40 7.11
C HIS A 62 9.02 -11.14 7.49
N GLY A 63 8.02 -10.80 6.70
CA GLY A 63 7.10 -9.71 7.00
C GLY A 63 5.68 -10.25 6.95
N GLY A 64 4.87 -9.94 7.96
CA GLY A 64 3.46 -10.27 8.02
C GLY A 64 2.63 -9.07 8.40
N VAL A 65 1.43 -8.97 7.83
CA VAL A 65 0.47 -7.91 8.12
C VAL A 65 -0.89 -8.54 8.26
N SER A 66 -1.64 -8.14 9.28
CA SER A 66 -3.04 -8.48 9.48
C SER A 66 -3.84 -7.19 9.64
N LEU A 67 -4.83 -7.01 8.77
CA LEU A 67 -5.73 -5.86 8.76
C LEU A 67 -7.11 -6.33 9.20
N SER A 68 -7.62 -5.79 10.31
CA SER A 68 -9.00 -6.05 10.72
C SER A 68 -9.91 -4.88 10.35
N PHE A 69 -10.90 -5.17 9.52
CA PHE A 69 -11.94 -4.21 9.15
C PHE A 69 -13.25 -4.54 9.87
N LEU A 70 -14.11 -3.54 10.07
CA LEU A 70 -15.40 -3.73 10.73
C LEU A 70 -16.25 -4.78 9.98
N GLY A 71 -16.66 -5.85 10.69
CA GLY A 71 -17.59 -6.85 10.16
C GLY A 71 -17.02 -7.88 9.17
N GLY A 72 -15.69 -7.88 8.93
CA GLY A 72 -15.01 -8.79 8.02
C GLY A 72 -14.04 -9.74 8.70
N GLN A 73 -13.60 -10.77 7.97
CA GLN A 73 -12.43 -11.56 8.37
C GLN A 73 -11.16 -10.72 8.22
N PRO A 74 -10.17 -10.86 9.13
CA PRO A 74 -8.89 -10.19 8.99
C PRO A 74 -8.22 -10.52 7.66
N LEU A 75 -7.74 -9.51 6.97
CA LEU A 75 -6.97 -9.65 5.74
C LEU A 75 -5.49 -9.80 6.10
N ALA A 76 -4.92 -10.97 5.81
CA ALA A 76 -3.54 -11.29 6.13
C ALA A 76 -2.65 -11.32 4.87
N PHE A 77 -1.49 -10.69 4.97
CA PHE A 77 -0.40 -10.77 4.00
C PHE A 77 0.85 -11.28 4.69
N THR A 78 1.57 -12.16 4.00
CA THR A 78 2.88 -12.63 4.45
C THR A 78 3.83 -12.65 3.27
N THR A 79 5.02 -12.11 3.47
CA THR A 79 6.12 -12.19 2.53
C THR A 79 7.35 -12.77 3.22
N MET A 80 8.19 -13.40 2.42
CA MET A 80 9.51 -13.82 2.85
C MET A 80 10.51 -13.43 1.78
N ALA A 81 11.48 -12.61 2.18
CA ALA A 81 12.55 -12.14 1.33
C ALA A 81 13.86 -12.79 1.73
N GLY A 82 14.50 -13.45 0.76
CA GLY A 82 15.88 -13.90 0.84
C GLY A 82 16.80 -13.00 0.03
N GLN A 83 18.04 -13.42 -0.14
CA GLN A 83 18.97 -12.71 -1.03
C GLN A 83 18.52 -12.82 -2.49
N SER A 84 18.25 -11.70 -3.15
CA SER A 84 18.01 -11.63 -4.61
C SER A 84 19.26 -11.22 -5.41
N ALA A 85 20.18 -10.44 -4.82
CA ALA A 85 21.52 -10.16 -5.33
C ALA A 85 22.39 -9.49 -4.26
N TRP A 86 23.72 -9.68 -4.30
CA TRP A 86 24.67 -9.07 -3.35
C TRP A 86 24.81 -7.55 -3.58
N LEU A 87 23.91 -6.74 -3.00
CA LEU A 87 24.07 -5.26 -3.00
C LEU A 87 25.06 -4.80 -1.91
N ALA A 88 25.06 -5.47 -0.76
CA ALA A 88 26.07 -5.39 0.29
C ALA A 88 25.99 -6.66 1.14
N PRO A 89 27.09 -7.16 1.73
CA PRO A 89 27.03 -8.35 2.58
C PRO A 89 26.01 -8.14 3.71
N GLY A 90 25.14 -9.13 3.93
CA GLY A 90 24.21 -9.23 5.06
C GLY A 90 23.16 -8.11 5.18
N VAL A 91 22.71 -7.53 4.06
CA VAL A 91 21.60 -6.57 4.02
C VAL A 91 20.58 -7.00 2.97
N THR A 92 19.30 -7.00 3.32
CA THR A 92 18.17 -7.08 2.37
C THR A 92 17.42 -5.75 2.41
N LEU A 93 17.02 -5.21 1.24
CA LEU A 93 16.46 -3.87 1.13
C LEU A 93 15.07 -3.87 0.48
N SER A 94 14.16 -3.08 1.06
CA SER A 94 12.95 -2.54 0.44
C SER A 94 12.04 -3.53 -0.29
N GLU A 95 11.66 -4.61 0.37
CA GLU A 95 10.69 -5.57 -0.18
C GLU A 95 9.27 -5.26 0.33
N PRO A 96 8.28 -5.03 -0.55
CA PRO A 96 6.90 -4.79 -0.14
C PRO A 96 6.30 -6.06 0.48
N ILE A 97 5.71 -5.91 1.66
CA ILE A 97 4.93 -6.96 2.35
C ILE A 97 3.51 -6.99 1.81
N THR A 98 2.96 -5.81 1.52
CA THR A 98 1.60 -5.63 1.00
C THR A 98 1.66 -4.87 -0.32
N PRO A 99 0.66 -5.04 -1.20
CA PRO A 99 0.38 -4.00 -2.20
C PRO A 99 -0.07 -2.71 -1.50
N LEU A 100 -0.39 -1.67 -2.29
CA LEU A 100 -0.99 -0.46 -1.74
C LEU A 100 -2.48 -0.71 -1.46
N LEU A 101 -2.85 -0.68 -0.19
CA LEU A 101 -4.15 -1.11 0.31
C LEU A 101 -4.98 0.09 0.79
N PRO A 102 -6.26 0.20 0.41
CA PRO A 102 -7.12 1.24 0.96
C PRO A 102 -7.31 1.00 2.46
N TYR A 103 -7.07 2.03 3.28
CA TYR A 103 -7.25 1.93 4.72
C TYR A 103 -8.67 2.31 5.12
N GLY A 104 -9.52 1.31 5.39
CA GLY A 104 -10.91 1.50 5.83
C GLY A 104 -11.09 1.74 7.33
N GLY A 105 -10.03 1.97 8.09
CA GLY A 105 -10.05 1.98 9.56
C GLY A 105 -9.79 0.61 10.19
N GLY A 106 -10.08 0.49 11.49
CA GLY A 106 -9.80 -0.71 12.26
C GLY A 106 -8.32 -0.85 12.66
N THR A 107 -7.87 -2.09 12.85
CA THR A 107 -6.53 -2.38 13.38
C THR A 107 -5.59 -2.84 12.27
N VAL A 108 -4.38 -2.28 12.27
CA VAL A 108 -3.25 -2.72 11.47
C VAL A 108 -2.25 -3.38 12.41
N SER A 109 -2.21 -4.71 12.40
CA SER A 109 -1.18 -5.47 13.10
C SER A 109 -0.09 -5.86 12.11
N VAL A 110 1.14 -5.54 12.47
CA VAL A 110 2.33 -5.82 11.68
C VAL A 110 3.22 -6.73 12.48
N GLN A 111 3.84 -7.68 11.80
CA GLN A 111 4.88 -8.50 12.36
C GLN A 111 6.04 -8.60 11.39
N ALA A 112 7.23 -8.80 11.94
CA ALA A 112 8.35 -9.19 11.13
C ALA A 112 9.35 -10.01 11.92
N GLY A 113 10.12 -10.82 11.21
CA GLY A 113 11.15 -11.66 11.76
C GLY A 113 12.41 -11.60 10.91
N LEU A 114 13.55 -11.44 11.56
CA LEU A 114 14.87 -11.63 10.97
C LEU A 114 15.35 -13.02 11.35
N TYR A 115 15.64 -13.83 10.34
CA TYR A 115 16.13 -15.20 10.48
C TYR A 115 17.55 -15.29 9.95
N ARG A 116 18.30 -16.23 10.54
CA ARG A 116 19.65 -16.60 10.12
C ARG A 116 19.54 -17.85 9.28
N VAL A 117 19.92 -17.75 8.01
CA VAL A 117 19.73 -18.84 7.04
C VAL A 117 21.06 -19.32 6.50
N SER A 118 21.22 -20.64 6.44
CA SER A 118 22.33 -21.31 5.76
C SER A 118 21.93 -21.61 4.31
N GLU A 119 22.84 -21.39 3.36
CA GLU A 119 22.59 -21.56 1.90
C GLU A 119 22.09 -22.96 1.53
N LYS A 120 22.55 -23.99 2.23
CA LYS A 120 22.15 -25.40 1.99
C LYS A 120 21.12 -25.92 2.99
N GLY A 121 20.52 -25.03 3.79
CA GLY A 121 19.55 -25.38 4.82
C GLY A 121 18.12 -25.40 4.32
N PRO A 122 17.21 -26.14 4.99
CA PRO A 122 15.81 -26.24 4.58
C PRO A 122 15.07 -24.89 4.61
N LEU A 123 15.50 -23.96 5.47
CA LEU A 123 14.98 -22.60 5.52
C LEU A 123 15.33 -21.80 4.25
N GLY A 124 16.49 -22.03 3.64
CA GLY A 124 16.87 -21.36 2.38
C GLY A 124 15.95 -21.75 1.22
N THR A 125 15.61 -23.03 1.12
CA THR A 125 14.63 -23.53 0.14
C THR A 125 13.24 -22.94 0.38
N ALA A 126 12.81 -22.86 1.65
CA ALA A 126 11.52 -22.27 2.02
C ALA A 126 11.42 -20.80 1.58
N VAL A 127 12.48 -20.02 1.82
CA VAL A 127 12.58 -18.61 1.42
C VAL A 127 12.46 -18.43 -0.09
N GLN A 128 13.12 -19.28 -0.88
CA GLN A 128 13.04 -19.22 -2.35
C GLN A 128 11.62 -19.52 -2.86
N ILE A 129 10.97 -20.54 -2.31
CA ILE A 129 9.59 -20.91 -2.68
C ILE A 129 8.63 -19.78 -2.31
N ALA A 130 8.74 -19.25 -1.09
CA ALA A 130 7.89 -18.18 -0.60
C ALA A 130 8.05 -16.88 -1.41
N GLY A 131 9.29 -16.51 -1.74
CA GLY A 131 9.58 -15.35 -2.59
C GLY A 131 8.98 -15.46 -4.00
N GLY A 132 9.03 -16.65 -4.60
CA GLY A 132 8.40 -16.90 -5.91
C GLY A 132 6.87 -16.80 -5.90
N LEU A 133 6.23 -17.09 -4.76
CA LEU A 133 4.77 -17.01 -4.61
C LEU A 133 4.28 -15.61 -4.25
N ALA A 134 5.10 -14.78 -3.59
CA ALA A 134 4.76 -13.40 -3.25
C ALA A 134 4.43 -12.55 -4.50
N GLY A 135 5.09 -12.83 -5.64
CA GLY A 135 4.82 -12.17 -6.92
C GLY A 135 3.42 -12.44 -7.51
N LEU A 136 2.63 -13.37 -6.95
CA LEU A 136 1.29 -13.72 -7.44
C LEU A 136 0.18 -12.84 -6.84
N VAL A 137 0.50 -11.99 -5.87
CA VAL A 137 -0.47 -11.11 -5.21
C VAL A 137 -0.63 -9.83 -6.05
N ALA A 138 -1.59 -9.85 -6.98
CA ALA A 138 -1.95 -8.71 -7.82
C ALA A 138 -3.41 -8.28 -7.57
N PRO A 139 -3.81 -7.05 -7.93
CA PRO A 139 -5.22 -6.64 -7.97
C PRO A 139 -6.06 -7.59 -8.84
N PRO A 140 -7.36 -7.80 -8.52
CA PRO A 140 -8.15 -7.13 -7.48
C PRO A 140 -7.90 -7.68 -6.07
N LEU A 141 -8.02 -6.82 -5.05
CA LEU A 141 -7.64 -7.12 -3.66
C LEU A 141 -8.38 -8.32 -3.07
N ALA A 142 -9.64 -8.55 -3.44
CA ALA A 142 -10.42 -9.67 -2.94
C ALA A 142 -9.86 -11.04 -3.39
N ALA A 143 -9.33 -11.13 -4.62
CA ALA A 143 -8.65 -12.32 -5.10
C ALA A 143 -7.27 -12.46 -4.45
N ALA A 144 -6.55 -11.33 -4.37
CA ALA A 144 -5.24 -11.23 -3.72
C ALA A 144 -5.28 -11.70 -2.26
N ALA A 145 -6.34 -11.35 -1.53
CA ALA A 145 -6.61 -11.75 -0.15
C ALA A 145 -6.67 -13.26 0.04
N THR A 146 -7.44 -13.95 -0.83
CA THR A 146 -7.61 -15.41 -0.72
C THR A 146 -6.30 -16.14 -0.99
N ILE A 147 -5.52 -15.67 -1.96
CA ILE A 147 -4.20 -16.20 -2.29
C ILE A 147 -3.22 -15.92 -1.14
N ALA A 148 -3.20 -14.68 -0.63
CA ALA A 148 -2.33 -14.26 0.46
C ALA A 148 -2.58 -15.05 1.76
N THR A 149 -3.84 -15.34 2.10
CA THR A 149 -4.17 -16.20 3.25
C THR A 149 -3.61 -17.61 3.07
N LYS A 150 -3.86 -18.26 1.92
CA LYS A 150 -3.36 -19.63 1.66
C LYS A 150 -1.83 -19.68 1.62
N LEU A 151 -1.20 -18.66 1.07
CA LEU A 151 0.26 -18.53 1.04
C LEU A 151 0.81 -18.37 2.47
N SER A 152 0.21 -17.50 3.26
CA SER A 152 0.57 -17.28 4.67
C SER A 152 0.48 -18.59 5.45
N GLU A 153 -0.60 -19.35 5.30
CA GLU A 153 -0.75 -20.66 5.94
C GLU A 153 0.33 -21.67 5.50
N GLY A 154 0.72 -21.65 4.22
CA GLY A 154 1.77 -22.52 3.69
C GLY A 154 3.15 -22.20 4.26
N ILE A 155 3.51 -20.92 4.28
CA ILE A 155 4.75 -20.42 4.89
C ILE A 155 4.76 -20.75 6.39
N ASP A 156 3.62 -20.53 7.07
CA ASP A 156 3.46 -20.81 8.49
C ASP A 156 3.71 -22.27 8.84
N ARG A 157 3.23 -23.20 8.01
CA ARG A 157 3.49 -24.64 8.19
C ARG A 157 4.97 -24.96 8.00
N ILE A 158 5.60 -24.45 6.94
CA ILE A 158 7.00 -24.72 6.66
C ILE A 158 7.88 -24.22 7.81
N LEU A 159 7.73 -22.94 8.21
CA LEU A 159 8.47 -22.41 9.36
C LEU A 159 8.11 -23.12 10.67
N GLY A 160 6.84 -23.50 10.81
CA GLY A 160 6.31 -24.37 11.84
C GLY A 160 7.18 -25.61 12.06
N ASP A 161 7.25 -26.42 11.01
CA ASP A 161 7.89 -27.73 10.98
C ASP A 161 9.41 -27.68 11.12
N LEU A 162 10.04 -26.60 10.63
CA LEU A 162 11.49 -26.40 10.76
C LEU A 162 11.93 -26.04 12.18
N GLY A 163 11.02 -25.56 13.04
CA GLY A 163 11.33 -25.17 14.42
C GLY A 163 12.28 -23.97 14.56
N GLU A 164 12.63 -23.30 13.45
CA GLU A 164 13.57 -22.18 13.41
C GLU A 164 13.03 -20.96 14.16
N GLN A 165 13.86 -20.38 15.03
CA GLN A 165 13.52 -19.20 15.81
C GLN A 165 14.06 -17.94 15.12
N PRO A 166 13.33 -16.81 15.16
CA PRO A 166 13.87 -15.56 14.68
C PRO A 166 15.03 -15.11 15.58
N VAL A 167 16.06 -14.50 14.97
CA VAL A 167 17.12 -13.76 15.66
C VAL A 167 16.56 -12.46 16.23
N LEU A 168 15.68 -11.80 15.48
CA LEU A 168 14.89 -10.66 15.93
C LEU A 168 13.46 -10.80 15.44
N GLY A 169 12.51 -10.50 16.30
CA GLY A 169 11.08 -10.45 15.98
C GLY A 169 10.46 -9.12 16.41
N VAL A 170 9.39 -8.72 15.75
CA VAL A 170 8.56 -7.60 16.17
C VAL A 170 7.10 -7.90 15.95
N HIS A 171 6.26 -7.51 16.90
CA HIS A 171 4.82 -7.46 16.76
C HIS A 171 4.33 -6.06 17.14
N TRP A 172 3.67 -5.38 16.20
CA TRP A 172 3.31 -3.98 16.32
C TRP A 172 1.90 -3.72 15.83
N THR A 173 1.04 -3.22 16.72
CA THR A 173 -0.36 -2.96 16.44
C THR A 173 -0.62 -1.45 16.42
N MET A 174 -1.35 -1.01 15.39
CA MET A 174 -1.74 0.39 15.17
C MET A 174 -3.23 0.49 14.85
N VAL A 175 -3.82 1.65 15.13
CA VAL A 175 -5.23 1.95 14.83
C VAL A 175 -5.37 3.37 14.30
N ALA A 176 -6.57 3.74 13.85
CA ALA A 176 -6.88 5.11 13.46
C ALA A 176 -6.72 6.08 14.66
N PRO A 177 -6.40 7.36 14.40
CA PRO A 177 -6.45 8.37 15.45
C PRO A 177 -7.87 8.46 16.03
N VAL A 178 -7.98 8.46 17.35
CA VAL A 178 -9.26 8.63 18.05
C VAL A 178 -9.43 10.12 18.35
N PRO A 179 -10.47 10.79 17.82
CA PRO A 179 -10.71 12.21 18.10
C PRO A 179 -10.82 12.49 19.60
N GLY A 180 -10.23 13.58 20.07
CA GLY A 180 -10.35 14.03 21.46
C GLY A 180 -9.55 13.23 22.50
N THR A 181 -8.69 12.29 22.09
CA THR A 181 -7.80 11.55 23.01
C THR A 181 -6.31 11.66 22.61
N PRO A 182 -5.76 12.90 22.52
CA PRO A 182 -4.33 13.08 22.34
C PRO A 182 -3.56 12.45 23.52
N GLY A 183 -2.55 11.64 23.22
CA GLY A 183 -1.68 11.04 24.25
C GLY A 183 -2.19 9.75 24.90
N SER A 184 -3.21 9.09 24.35
CA SER A 184 -3.77 7.82 24.88
C SER A 184 -2.82 6.61 24.86
N GLY A 185 -1.55 6.79 24.51
CA GLY A 185 -0.59 5.69 24.29
C GLY A 185 -0.91 4.82 23.07
N VAL A 186 -1.99 5.13 22.36
CA VAL A 186 -2.43 4.42 21.16
C VAL A 186 -1.52 4.77 20.00
N ARG A 187 -1.00 3.73 19.35
CA ARG A 187 -0.16 3.86 18.16
C ARG A 187 -1.05 4.11 16.95
N THR A 188 -0.94 5.30 16.38
CA THR A 188 -1.73 5.66 15.19
C THR A 188 -1.06 5.16 13.92
N VAL A 189 -1.85 4.73 12.94
CA VAL A 189 -1.34 4.48 11.58
C VAL A 189 -0.82 5.79 11.01
N ARG A 190 0.48 5.86 10.70
CA ARG A 190 1.13 7.02 10.08
C ARG A 190 2.41 6.59 9.36
N ALA A 191 2.85 7.37 8.39
CA ALA A 191 4.08 7.09 7.66
C ALA A 191 5.31 7.18 8.59
N GLY A 192 6.28 6.30 8.37
CA GLY A 192 7.48 6.21 9.21
C GLY A 192 8.13 4.84 9.21
N HIS A 193 9.10 4.67 10.10
CA HIS A 193 9.91 3.46 10.20
C HIS A 193 9.85 2.90 11.62
N LEU A 194 9.50 1.62 11.74
CA LEU A 194 9.63 0.86 12.97
C LEU A 194 11.00 0.16 12.97
N VAL A 195 11.79 0.42 14.00
CA VAL A 195 13.16 -0.05 14.15
C VAL A 195 13.22 -0.98 15.36
N VAL A 196 13.83 -2.16 15.18
CA VAL A 196 14.15 -3.10 16.25
C VAL A 196 15.63 -3.43 16.20
N ILE A 197 16.32 -3.23 17.32
CA ILE A 197 17.76 -3.45 17.44
C ILE A 197 18.00 -4.44 18.59
N ASN A 198 18.85 -5.44 18.36
CA ASN A 198 19.28 -6.42 19.36
C ASN A 198 20.27 -5.77 20.35
N SER A 199 19.78 -4.82 21.13
CA SER A 199 20.53 -4.12 22.18
C SER A 199 19.56 -3.73 23.29
N PRO A 200 19.87 -4.06 24.56
CA PRO A 200 19.08 -3.61 25.71
C PRO A 200 19.26 -2.11 25.99
N GLU A 201 20.38 -1.53 25.56
CA GLU A 201 20.66 -0.11 25.72
C GLU A 201 20.15 0.68 24.50
N PRO A 202 19.55 1.87 24.74
CA PRO A 202 19.10 2.73 23.66
C PRO A 202 20.31 3.15 22.82
N PRO A 203 20.35 2.83 21.51
CA PRO A 203 21.58 2.87 20.74
C PRO A 203 22.07 4.28 20.40
N GLY A 204 21.31 5.33 20.72
CA GLY A 204 21.59 6.72 20.35
C GLY A 204 20.39 7.34 19.63
N ALA A 205 20.58 8.48 18.96
CA ALA A 205 19.55 9.10 18.14
C ALA A 205 19.32 8.29 16.87
N LEU A 206 18.10 7.79 16.67
CA LEU A 206 17.70 7.04 15.48
C LEU A 206 17.27 8.00 14.36
N SER A 207 17.81 7.81 13.15
CA SER A 207 17.34 8.47 11.94
C SER A 207 17.31 7.51 10.75
N ILE A 208 16.56 7.87 9.71
CA ILE A 208 16.54 7.18 8.43
C ILE A 208 17.15 8.12 7.39
N GLU A 209 18.24 7.70 6.77
CA GLU A 209 18.93 8.45 5.70
C GLU A 209 19.04 7.54 4.48
N ASP A 210 18.60 8.03 3.32
CA ASP A 210 18.58 7.26 2.07
C ASP A 210 17.88 5.90 2.20
N GLY A 211 16.81 5.84 3.02
CA GLY A 211 16.04 4.62 3.30
C GLY A 211 16.73 3.62 4.23
N ARG A 212 17.82 4.03 4.91
CA ARG A 212 18.61 3.16 5.79
C ARG A 212 18.70 3.68 7.21
N LEU A 213 18.81 2.76 8.16
CA LEU A 213 18.94 3.11 9.56
C LEU A 213 20.30 3.76 9.85
N ARG A 214 20.25 4.82 10.65
CA ARG A 214 21.38 5.49 11.25
C ARG A 214 21.19 5.63 12.74
N VAL A 215 22.31 5.55 13.45
CA VAL A 215 22.44 5.79 14.88
C VAL A 215 23.50 6.86 15.04
N ASP A 216 23.11 8.02 15.59
CA ASP A 216 23.96 9.20 15.70
C ASP A 216 24.63 9.59 14.36
N GLY A 217 23.88 9.49 13.26
CA GLY A 217 24.32 9.81 11.90
C GLY A 217 25.26 8.77 11.26
N ARG A 218 25.43 7.59 11.86
CA ARG A 218 26.29 6.52 11.34
C ARG A 218 25.50 5.23 11.12
N PRO A 219 25.87 4.40 10.13
CA PRO A 219 25.25 3.08 10.01
C PRO A 219 25.51 2.25 11.29
N PRO A 220 24.47 1.63 11.87
CA PRO A 220 24.64 0.79 13.05
C PRO A 220 25.51 -0.43 12.75
N THR A 221 26.36 -0.79 13.72
CA THR A 221 27.29 -1.93 13.63
C THR A 221 27.31 -2.67 14.96
N GLY A 222 27.58 -3.98 14.94
CA GLY A 222 27.78 -4.78 16.15
C GLY A 222 26.51 -5.30 16.83
N ALA A 223 25.33 -5.00 16.27
CA ALA A 223 24.06 -5.56 16.70
C ALA A 223 23.23 -5.98 15.49
N ASP A 224 22.43 -7.04 15.64
CA ASP A 224 21.40 -7.37 14.66
C ASP A 224 20.32 -6.28 14.69
N PHE A 225 19.73 -5.96 13.53
CA PHE A 225 18.62 -5.03 13.49
C PHE A 225 17.64 -5.31 12.34
N LEU A 226 16.42 -4.81 12.50
CA LEU A 226 15.30 -4.94 11.59
C LEU A 226 14.57 -3.60 11.47
N VAL A 227 14.25 -3.21 10.24
CA VAL A 227 13.53 -1.97 9.93
C VAL A 227 12.32 -2.29 9.06
N LEU A 228 11.14 -1.85 9.50
CA LEU A 228 9.91 -1.87 8.72
C LEU A 228 9.53 -0.46 8.33
N ARG A 229 9.19 -0.25 7.05
CA ARG A 229 8.66 1.02 6.57
C ARG A 229 7.14 0.93 6.43
N ILE A 230 6.48 1.93 6.98
CA ILE A 230 5.05 2.20 6.81
C ILE A 230 4.94 3.36 5.83
N GLU A 231 4.44 3.09 4.64
CA GLU A 231 4.12 4.09 3.64
C GLU A 231 2.62 4.41 3.74
N CYS A 232 2.28 5.70 3.80
CA CYS A 232 0.91 6.17 3.68
C CYS A 232 0.80 7.09 2.46
N ARG A 233 -0.24 6.91 1.64
CA ARG A 233 -0.52 7.78 0.49
C ARG A 233 -1.97 8.26 0.52
N ALA A 234 -2.21 9.50 0.12
CA ALA A 234 -3.58 10.00 -0.06
C ALA A 234 -4.24 9.38 -1.30
N GLU A 235 -3.47 9.21 -2.37
CA GLU A 235 -3.93 8.73 -3.67
C GLU A 235 -3.01 7.64 -4.19
N ARG A 236 -3.55 6.81 -5.08
CA ARG A 236 -2.76 5.88 -5.89
C ARG A 236 -2.55 6.38 -7.31
N ASP A 237 -1.37 6.11 -7.83
CA ASP A 237 -0.94 6.35 -9.21
C ASP A 237 -1.28 5.17 -10.13
N ASP A 238 -1.34 3.96 -9.60
CA ASP A 238 -1.63 2.70 -10.29
C ASP A 238 -3.13 2.40 -10.50
N TRP A 239 -3.92 3.41 -10.89
CA TRP A 239 -5.40 3.30 -10.96
C TRP A 239 -5.93 2.52 -12.18
N ARG A 240 -5.12 2.30 -13.23
CA ARG A 240 -5.51 1.48 -14.40
C ARG A 240 -5.45 -0.01 -14.06
N PHE A 241 -6.38 -0.48 -13.23
CA PHE A 241 -6.54 -1.90 -12.97
C PHE A 241 -6.83 -2.67 -14.26
N PRO A 242 -6.46 -3.96 -14.37
CA PRO A 242 -6.62 -4.73 -15.61
C PRO A 242 -8.03 -4.68 -16.21
N GLU A 243 -9.06 -4.71 -15.36
CA GLU A 243 -10.46 -4.62 -15.81
C GLU A 243 -10.83 -3.22 -16.35
N LEU A 244 -10.30 -2.16 -15.74
CA LEU A 244 -10.50 -0.79 -16.23
C LEU A 244 -9.74 -0.56 -17.53
N ALA A 245 -8.49 -1.02 -17.60
CA ALA A 245 -7.68 -0.95 -18.82
C ALA A 245 -8.39 -1.63 -20.00
N GLN A 246 -8.95 -2.83 -19.79
CA GLN A 246 -9.73 -3.52 -20.82
C GLN A 246 -10.96 -2.74 -21.29
N LEU A 247 -11.69 -2.09 -20.38
CA LEU A 247 -12.85 -1.29 -20.75
C LEU A 247 -12.46 -0.03 -21.53
N ILE A 248 -11.36 0.62 -21.13
CA ILE A 248 -10.81 1.78 -21.82
C ILE A 248 -10.36 1.40 -23.23
N ASP A 249 -9.55 0.34 -23.36
CA ASP A 249 -9.02 -0.11 -24.65
C ASP A 249 -10.15 -0.51 -25.61
N ARG A 250 -11.16 -1.23 -25.10
CA ARG A 250 -12.33 -1.61 -25.89
C ARG A 250 -13.17 -0.41 -26.32
N ALA A 251 -13.39 0.57 -25.44
CA ALA A 251 -14.09 1.80 -25.83
C ALA A 251 -13.36 2.50 -26.97
N GLY A 252 -12.03 2.59 -26.87
CA GLY A 252 -11.17 3.12 -27.92
C GLY A 252 -11.32 2.38 -29.26
N GLU A 253 -11.30 1.04 -29.23
CA GLU A 253 -11.46 0.23 -30.44
C GLU A 253 -12.83 0.43 -31.10
N GLU A 254 -13.92 0.36 -30.33
CA GLU A 254 -15.28 0.49 -30.86
C GLU A 254 -15.50 1.87 -31.53
N TYR A 255 -14.95 2.94 -30.94
CA TYR A 255 -15.04 4.27 -31.53
C TYR A 255 -14.15 4.43 -32.77
N LEU A 256 -12.83 4.17 -32.65
CA LEU A 256 -11.88 4.47 -33.73
C LEU A 256 -11.99 3.52 -34.92
N ARG A 257 -12.27 2.25 -34.69
CA ARG A 257 -12.23 1.22 -35.74
C ARG A 257 -13.59 0.96 -36.36
N ARG A 258 -14.66 1.02 -35.55
CA ARG A 258 -16.00 0.58 -35.95
C ARG A 258 -17.00 1.73 -36.04
N GLY A 259 -16.71 2.89 -35.46
CA GLY A 259 -17.63 4.02 -35.41
C GLY A 259 -18.87 3.75 -34.56
N GLU A 260 -18.80 2.79 -33.63
CA GLU A 260 -19.95 2.33 -32.84
C GLU A 260 -20.15 3.22 -31.61
N THR A 261 -20.74 4.41 -31.83
CA THR A 261 -20.88 5.46 -30.80
C THR A 261 -21.72 5.03 -29.59
N GLN A 262 -22.74 4.18 -29.78
CA GLN A 262 -23.55 3.70 -28.64
C GLN A 262 -22.75 2.74 -27.76
N THR A 263 -22.07 1.76 -28.34
CA THR A 263 -21.22 0.83 -27.59
C THR A 263 -20.07 1.54 -26.89
N PHE A 264 -19.49 2.57 -27.50
CA PHE A 264 -18.54 3.47 -26.83
C PHE A 264 -19.13 4.09 -25.56
N ARG A 265 -20.35 4.66 -25.63
CA ARG A 265 -21.02 5.28 -24.47
C ARG A 265 -21.33 4.28 -23.37
N ASP A 266 -21.73 3.07 -23.74
CA ASP A 266 -22.02 2.00 -22.78
C ASP A 266 -20.73 1.55 -22.06
N LEU A 267 -19.65 1.28 -22.80
CA LEU A 267 -18.35 0.91 -22.24
C LEU A 267 -17.75 2.00 -21.35
N ARG A 268 -17.89 3.27 -21.75
CA ARG A 268 -17.50 4.42 -20.93
C ARG A 268 -18.26 4.43 -19.61
N SER A 269 -19.58 4.24 -19.65
CA SER A 269 -20.43 4.22 -18.46
C SER A 269 -20.06 3.07 -17.54
N ASP A 270 -19.82 1.89 -18.10
CA ASP A 270 -19.37 0.71 -17.35
C ASP A 270 -18.01 0.94 -16.67
N ALA A 271 -17.05 1.57 -17.35
CA ALA A 271 -15.75 1.89 -16.80
C ALA A 271 -15.84 2.87 -15.62
N VAL A 272 -16.68 3.91 -15.75
CA VAL A 272 -16.95 4.88 -14.68
C VAL A 272 -17.60 4.22 -13.48
N VAL A 273 -18.63 3.39 -13.70
CA VAL A 273 -19.30 2.64 -12.62
C VAL A 273 -18.33 1.68 -11.94
N ARG A 274 -17.47 1.00 -12.71
CA ARG A 274 -16.45 0.09 -12.18
C ARG A 274 -15.45 0.82 -11.28
N ALA A 275 -14.96 1.98 -11.70
CA ALA A 275 -14.08 2.82 -10.88
C ALA A 275 -14.79 3.31 -9.61
N TRP A 276 -16.02 3.80 -9.75
CA TRP A 276 -16.83 4.30 -8.63
C TRP A 276 -17.13 3.23 -7.57
N CYS A 277 -17.36 1.98 -8.00
CA CYS A 277 -17.68 0.87 -7.12
C CYS A 277 -16.45 0.04 -6.70
N SER A 278 -15.23 0.46 -7.06
CA SER A 278 -14.04 -0.35 -6.82
C SER A 278 -13.73 -0.51 -5.32
N PRO A 279 -13.60 -1.74 -4.80
CA PRO A 279 -13.15 -1.99 -3.43
C PRO A 279 -11.66 -1.69 -3.25
N ASP A 280 -10.90 -1.59 -4.35
CA ASP A 280 -9.47 -1.28 -4.34
C ASP A 280 -9.21 0.22 -4.16
N LEU A 281 -10.26 1.06 -4.21
CA LEU A 281 -10.15 2.51 -4.07
C LEU A 281 -10.81 2.99 -2.79
N THR A 282 -10.22 4.01 -2.16
CA THR A 282 -10.88 4.74 -1.07
C THR A 282 -12.10 5.51 -1.60
N PRO A 283 -13.08 5.83 -0.75
CA PRO A 283 -14.22 6.67 -1.11
C PRO A 283 -13.85 7.98 -1.82
N LEU A 284 -12.82 8.68 -1.34
CA LEU A 284 -12.33 9.90 -1.96
C LEU A 284 -11.75 9.63 -3.35
N ASP A 285 -10.97 8.56 -3.48
CA ASP A 285 -10.24 8.26 -4.70
C ASP A 285 -11.14 7.65 -5.80
N ARG A 286 -12.22 6.94 -5.43
CA ARG A 286 -13.24 6.44 -6.38
C ARG A 286 -13.76 7.54 -7.29
N LYS A 287 -14.07 8.71 -6.73
CA LYS A 287 -14.53 9.87 -7.50
C LYS A 287 -13.47 10.36 -8.46
N ARG A 288 -12.25 10.55 -7.97
CA ARG A 288 -11.12 11.03 -8.76
C ARG A 288 -10.82 10.08 -9.93
N VAL A 289 -10.68 8.79 -9.65
CA VAL A 289 -10.41 7.77 -10.68
C VAL A 289 -11.56 7.66 -11.68
N ALA A 290 -12.82 7.73 -11.25
CA ALA A 290 -13.95 7.74 -12.17
C ALA A 290 -13.90 8.91 -13.16
N VAL A 291 -13.48 10.10 -12.72
CA VAL A 291 -13.27 11.27 -13.58
C VAL A 291 -12.08 11.05 -14.52
N LEU A 292 -10.96 10.50 -14.03
CA LEU A 292 -9.79 10.19 -14.85
C LEU A 292 -10.11 9.18 -15.96
N VAL A 293 -10.80 8.09 -15.62
CA VAL A 293 -11.26 7.05 -16.57
C VAL A 293 -12.17 7.66 -17.63
N ALA A 294 -13.16 8.46 -17.22
CA ALA A 294 -14.06 9.12 -18.15
C ALA A 294 -13.30 10.04 -19.11
N GLY A 295 -12.40 10.88 -18.56
CA GLY A 295 -11.59 11.80 -19.34
C GLY A 295 -10.72 11.08 -20.36
N GLU A 296 -10.03 10.03 -19.94
CA GLU A 296 -9.16 9.25 -20.83
C GLU A 296 -9.92 8.58 -21.98
N ILE A 297 -11.10 7.99 -21.71
CA ILE A 297 -11.94 7.42 -22.77
C ILE A 297 -12.43 8.53 -23.73
N ASP A 298 -12.78 9.70 -23.19
CA ASP A 298 -13.23 10.83 -24.00
C ASP A 298 -12.11 11.43 -24.87
N GLU A 299 -10.83 11.26 -24.50
CA GLU A 299 -9.70 11.72 -25.33
C GLU A 299 -9.62 11.01 -26.68
N VAL A 300 -10.16 9.79 -26.80
CA VAL A 300 -10.24 9.06 -28.06
C VAL A 300 -10.98 9.87 -29.14
N ARG A 301 -11.96 10.69 -28.75
CA ARG A 301 -12.69 11.57 -29.67
C ARG A 301 -11.80 12.61 -30.35
N ARG A 302 -10.69 13.00 -29.70
CA ARG A 302 -9.69 13.91 -30.29
C ARG A 302 -8.78 13.22 -31.30
N LEU A 303 -8.73 11.88 -31.27
CA LEU A 303 -7.89 11.06 -32.15
C LEU A 303 -8.67 10.55 -33.38
N GLY A 304 -10.01 10.50 -33.30
CA GLY A 304 -10.87 10.23 -34.45
C GLY A 304 -10.88 11.40 -35.43
N VAL A 305 -10.99 11.11 -36.73
CA VAL A 305 -11.46 12.10 -37.70
C VAL A 305 -12.90 12.40 -37.30
N VAL A 306 -13.16 13.67 -36.96
CA VAL A 306 -14.48 14.19 -36.61
C VAL A 306 -15.52 13.62 -37.56
N SER A 307 -16.39 12.73 -37.06
CA SER A 307 -17.66 12.47 -37.72
C SER A 307 -18.49 13.75 -37.53
N ASP A 308 -18.98 14.35 -38.62
CA ASP A 308 -19.75 15.60 -38.62
C ASP A 308 -20.95 15.61 -37.62
N GLU A 309 -21.38 14.44 -37.14
CA GLU A 309 -22.44 14.28 -36.14
C GLU A 309 -22.06 14.74 -34.71
N ASP A 310 -20.78 14.70 -34.32
CA ASP A 310 -20.35 15.20 -32.98
C ASP A 310 -20.13 16.73 -32.98
N GLN A 311 -19.93 17.36 -34.14
CA GLN A 311 -20.00 18.83 -34.29
C GLN A 311 -21.45 19.32 -34.26
N ALA A 312 -22.41 18.56 -34.78
CA ALA A 312 -23.83 18.95 -34.81
C ALA A 312 -24.49 19.04 -33.41
N LEU A 313 -23.92 18.40 -32.37
CA LEU A 313 -24.44 18.52 -31.00
C LEU A 313 -23.91 19.75 -30.23
N ASP A 314 -22.86 20.41 -30.73
CA ASP A 314 -22.25 21.59 -30.09
C ASP A 314 -22.34 22.85 -30.99
N GLU A 315 -22.54 22.73 -32.31
CA GLU A 315 -22.68 23.88 -33.22
C GLU A 315 -24.10 24.44 -33.35
N ASP A 316 -25.15 23.66 -33.03
CA ASP A 316 -26.55 24.15 -33.03
C ASP A 316 -26.94 24.85 -31.73
N ARG A 317 -26.11 24.79 -30.68
CA ARG A 317 -26.35 25.56 -29.46
C ARG A 317 -25.75 26.94 -29.61
N THR A 318 -26.61 27.92 -29.78
CA THR A 318 -26.20 29.33 -29.69
C THR A 318 -25.53 29.57 -28.34
N LEU A 319 -24.58 30.51 -28.29
CA LEU A 319 -23.93 30.94 -27.04
C LEU A 319 -24.98 31.25 -25.95
N GLU A 320 -26.14 31.77 -26.35
CA GLU A 320 -27.28 32.06 -25.47
C GLU A 320 -27.88 30.80 -24.82
N GLU A 321 -28.00 29.68 -25.55
CA GLU A 321 -28.51 28.42 -25.01
C GLU A 321 -27.50 27.73 -24.06
N ALA A 322 -26.21 27.78 -24.40
CA ALA A 322 -25.15 27.26 -23.54
C ALA A 322 -25.05 28.05 -22.23
N VAL A 323 -25.26 29.37 -22.29
CA VAL A 323 -25.30 30.29 -21.15
C VAL A 323 -26.56 30.05 -20.31
N ALA A 324 -27.74 29.84 -20.93
CA ALA A 324 -28.99 29.57 -20.23
C ALA A 324 -28.98 28.23 -19.44
N LEU A 325 -28.18 27.25 -19.85
CA LEU A 325 -28.08 25.96 -19.18
C LEU A 325 -27.15 25.96 -17.95
N ARG A 326 -26.22 26.93 -17.88
CA ARG A 326 -25.18 27.00 -16.84
C ARG A 326 -25.33 28.17 -15.89
N LEU A 327 -26.03 29.23 -16.29
CA LEU A 327 -26.34 30.34 -15.40
C LEU A 327 -27.73 30.17 -14.80
N PRO A 328 -27.90 30.47 -13.50
CA PRO A 328 -29.23 30.62 -12.92
C PRO A 328 -30.02 31.69 -13.69
N SER A 329 -31.33 31.48 -13.80
CA SER A 329 -32.28 32.45 -14.36
C SER A 329 -32.03 33.84 -13.77
N ARG A 330 -32.21 34.91 -14.57
CA ARG A 330 -32.09 36.29 -14.09
C ARG A 330 -33.02 36.59 -12.89
N ASP A 331 -34.12 35.85 -12.80
CA ASP A 331 -35.12 35.96 -11.73
C ASP A 331 -34.97 34.84 -10.67
N ALA A 332 -33.83 34.14 -10.64
CA ALA A 332 -33.58 33.12 -9.64
C ALA A 332 -33.46 33.77 -8.25
N PRO A 333 -34.18 33.26 -7.23
CA PRO A 333 -34.14 33.83 -5.88
C PRO A 333 -32.76 33.72 -5.21
N GLU A 334 -31.86 32.91 -5.76
CA GLU A 334 -30.45 32.81 -5.34
C GLU A 334 -29.63 34.05 -5.74
N LEU A 335 -30.10 34.82 -6.71
CA LEU A 335 -29.48 36.07 -7.17
C LEU A 335 -30.00 37.30 -6.41
N ASP A 336 -31.04 37.16 -5.59
CA ASP A 336 -31.59 38.26 -4.80
C ASP A 336 -30.62 38.68 -3.69
N GLY A 337 -30.09 39.91 -3.83
CA GLY A 337 -29.18 40.51 -2.86
C GLY A 337 -27.68 40.34 -3.16
N LEU A 338 -27.31 39.59 -4.20
CA LEU A 338 -25.92 39.52 -4.69
C LEU A 338 -25.50 40.87 -5.28
N ARG A 339 -24.52 41.53 -4.66
CA ARG A 339 -23.92 42.76 -5.21
C ARG A 339 -22.71 42.39 -6.04
N LEU A 340 -22.36 43.25 -7.01
CA LEU A 340 -21.16 43.07 -7.83
C LEU A 340 -19.88 42.91 -6.99
N ALA A 341 -19.83 43.52 -5.81
CA ALA A 341 -18.72 43.38 -4.86
C ALA A 341 -18.59 41.95 -4.28
N ASP A 342 -19.69 41.20 -4.17
CA ASP A 342 -19.70 39.83 -3.63
C ASP A 342 -19.24 38.80 -4.68
N LEU A 343 -19.22 39.17 -5.96
CA LEU A 343 -18.76 38.34 -7.09
C LEU A 343 -17.29 38.56 -7.45
N LEU A 344 -16.66 39.60 -6.88
CA LEU A 344 -15.30 40.02 -7.18
C LEU A 344 -14.33 39.83 -5.99
N ALA A 345 -14.80 39.27 -4.88
CA ALA A 345 -14.01 38.94 -3.68
C ALA A 345 -13.62 37.44 -3.67
#